data_AF-A0A0N1JT40-F1
#
_entry.id   AF-A0A0N1JT40-F1
#
_cell.length_a   1.000
_cell.length_b   1.000
_cell.length_c   1.000
_cell.angle_alpha   90.00
_cell.angle_beta   90.00
_cell.angle_gamma   90.00
#
_symmetry.space_group_name_H-M   'P 1'
#
loop_
_entity.id
_entity.type
_entity.pdbx_description
1 polymer ?
#
loop_
_entity_poly.entity_id
_entity_poly.type
_entity_poly.pdbx_seq_one_letter_code
_entity_poly.pdbx_strand_id
1 'polypeptide(L)'
;MKWMCAKAAFGLVSVVLAGSAVTDQHVARNLQCEPAPQIAARLATLAQQWQARLRQEPGYAPVPQIVVCLARSGLPFADQKHMRIYVRPLDQADAQTTLAHEYLHLAFARYPSGRDEAYIERLAQELVEQP
;
A
#
# COMPACT_ATOMS: atom_id res chain seq x y z
N MET A 1 -54.21 34.23 -48.88
CA MET A 1 -54.09 32.76 -48.79
C MET A 1 -53.18 32.39 -47.63
N LYS A 2 -53.73 31.56 -46.74
CA LYS A 2 -53.12 30.61 -45.77
C LYS A 2 -51.60 30.69 -45.45
N TRP A 3 -51.31 30.97 -44.16
CA TRP A 3 -50.44 30.24 -43.21
C TRP A 3 -48.91 30.29 -43.50
N MET A 4 -47.96 30.37 -42.56
CA MET A 4 -47.92 30.13 -41.11
C MET A 4 -46.57 30.65 -40.57
N CYS A 5 -46.54 31.07 -39.30
CA CYS A 5 -45.31 31.26 -38.53
C CYS A 5 -44.61 29.91 -38.28
N ALA A 6 -43.28 29.87 -38.42
CA ALA A 6 -42.46 28.80 -37.86
C ALA A 6 -41.43 29.39 -36.88
N LYS A 7 -41.64 29.11 -35.59
CA LYS A 7 -40.72 29.40 -34.50
C LYS A 7 -39.58 28.38 -34.54
N ALA A 8 -38.33 28.84 -34.64
CA ALA A 8 -37.17 28.00 -34.42
C ALA A 8 -36.97 27.80 -32.91
N ALA A 9 -37.14 26.56 -32.45
CA ALA A 9 -36.84 26.17 -31.07
C ALA A 9 -35.34 25.85 -30.95
N PHE A 10 -34.62 26.64 -30.15
CA PHE A 10 -33.26 26.31 -29.73
C PHE A 10 -33.33 25.18 -28.69
N GLY A 11 -32.90 23.99 -29.09
CA GLY A 11 -32.71 22.87 -28.17
C GLY A 11 -31.53 23.14 -27.24
N LEU A 12 -31.80 23.29 -25.95
CA LEU A 12 -30.79 23.21 -24.89
C LEU A 12 -30.28 21.77 -24.81
N VAL A 13 -29.06 21.52 -25.30
CA VAL A 13 -28.36 20.27 -25.04
C VAL A 13 -27.68 20.39 -23.68
N SER A 14 -28.29 19.83 -22.64
CA SER A 14 -27.63 19.65 -21.35
C SER A 14 -26.60 18.53 -21.49
N VAL A 15 -25.32 18.90 -21.58
CA VAL A 15 -24.21 17.94 -21.42
C VAL A 15 -24.14 17.56 -19.95
N VAL A 16 -24.62 16.36 -19.61
CA VAL A 16 -24.39 15.76 -18.29
C VAL A 16 -22.96 15.20 -18.29
N LEU A 17 -22.02 15.92 -17.68
CA LEU A 17 -20.71 15.37 -17.32
C LEU A 17 -20.93 14.35 -16.20
N ALA A 18 -21.02 13.07 -16.57
CA ALA A 18 -20.89 11.97 -15.63
C ALA A 18 -19.44 11.94 -15.14
N GLY A 19 -19.17 12.61 -14.02
CA GLY A 19 -17.90 12.46 -13.30
C GLY A 19 -17.83 11.06 -12.72
N SER A 20 -16.98 10.20 -13.28
CA SER A 20 -16.66 8.90 -12.69
C SER A 20 -15.86 9.11 -11.42
N ALA A 21 -16.53 9.10 -10.26
CA ALA A 21 -15.87 8.87 -8.99
C ALA A 21 -15.33 7.44 -9.01
N VAL A 22 -14.03 7.28 -9.24
CA VAL A 22 -13.36 5.99 -9.07
C VAL A 22 -13.44 5.65 -7.60
N THR A 23 -14.35 4.75 -7.27
CA THR A 23 -14.63 4.28 -5.92
C THR A 23 -13.40 3.56 -5.35
N ASP A 24 -12.95 4.07 -4.21
CA ASP A 24 -12.01 3.50 -3.22
C ASP A 24 -12.57 2.19 -2.60
N GLN A 25 -13.05 1.27 -3.44
CA GLN A 25 -13.76 0.04 -3.05
C GLN A 25 -12.94 -1.22 -3.34
N HIS A 26 -11.86 -1.14 -4.13
CA HIS A 26 -11.00 -2.28 -4.39
C HIS A 26 -10.10 -2.65 -3.21
N VAL A 27 -9.70 -1.68 -2.38
CA VAL A 27 -8.85 -1.93 -1.20
C VAL A 27 -9.62 -2.60 -0.05
N ALA A 28 -10.93 -2.32 0.07
CA ALA A 28 -11.71 -2.71 1.24
C ALA A 28 -12.22 -4.17 1.25
N ARG A 29 -12.13 -4.93 0.15
CA ARG A 29 -12.91 -6.18 0.02
C ARG A 29 -12.23 -7.47 0.48
N ASN A 30 -10.95 -7.49 0.85
CA ASN A 30 -10.29 -8.70 1.37
C ASN A 30 -9.22 -8.41 2.44
N LEU A 31 -9.58 -7.68 3.49
CA LEU A 31 -8.74 -7.46 4.69
C LEU A 31 -8.80 -8.64 5.68
N GLN A 32 -9.23 -9.83 5.25
CA GLN A 32 -9.25 -11.02 6.08
C GLN A 32 -7.80 -11.44 6.34
N CYS A 33 -7.30 -11.08 7.52
CA CYS A 33 -5.99 -11.49 7.95
C CYS A 33 -5.99 -12.99 8.24
N GLU A 34 -5.32 -13.76 7.38
CA GLU A 34 -4.88 -15.11 7.70
C GLU A 34 -3.50 -15.03 8.36
N PRO A 35 -3.37 -15.24 9.68
CA PRO A 35 -2.10 -15.03 10.37
C PRO A 35 -0.98 -15.92 9.83
N ALA A 36 0.19 -15.35 9.64
CA ALA A 36 1.38 -16.02 9.07
C ALA A 36 2.53 -16.05 10.10
N PRO A 37 2.45 -16.86 11.17
CA PRO A 37 3.40 -16.80 12.29
C PRO A 37 4.86 -17.09 11.88
N GLN A 38 5.08 -17.95 10.88
CA GLN A 38 6.40 -18.24 10.34
C GLN A 38 7.03 -17.04 9.62
N ILE A 39 6.23 -16.25 8.90
CA ILE A 39 6.69 -15.03 8.24
C ILE A 39 6.91 -13.93 9.28
N ALA A 40 6.05 -13.84 10.29
CA ALA A 40 6.23 -12.92 11.42
C ALA A 40 7.53 -13.19 12.19
N ALA A 41 7.84 -14.47 12.45
CA ALA A 41 9.11 -14.86 13.08
C ALA A 41 10.31 -14.48 12.21
N ARG A 42 10.24 -14.72 10.89
CA ARG A 42 11.27 -14.29 9.95
C ARG A 42 11.46 -12.78 9.95
N LEU A 43 10.37 -12.01 9.93
CA LEU A 43 10.41 -10.54 10.02
C LEU A 43 11.08 -10.09 11.31
N ALA A 44 10.80 -10.73 12.45
CA ALA A 44 11.42 -10.38 13.72
C ALA A 44 12.95 -10.58 13.68
N THR A 45 13.43 -11.69 13.11
CA THR A 45 14.88 -11.92 12.91
C THR A 45 15.51 -10.88 11.99
N LEU A 46 14.87 -10.59 10.85
CA LEU A 46 15.34 -9.59 9.89
C LEU A 46 15.38 -8.18 10.50
N ALA A 47 14.33 -7.77 11.20
CA ALA A 47 14.25 -6.46 11.84
C ALA A 47 15.33 -6.26 12.92
N GLN A 48 15.74 -7.33 13.60
CA GLN A 48 16.89 -7.28 14.51
C GLN A 48 18.21 -7.04 13.77
N GLN A 49 18.44 -7.72 12.65
CA GLN A 49 19.63 -7.55 11.80
C GLN A 49 19.73 -6.12 11.25
N TRP A 50 18.61 -5.60 10.75
CA TRP A 50 18.54 -4.26 10.14
C TRP A 50 18.64 -3.11 11.15
N GLN A 51 18.51 -3.39 12.45
CA GLN A 51 18.34 -2.35 13.47
C GLN A 51 19.48 -1.32 13.50
N ALA A 52 20.73 -1.76 13.33
CA ALA A 52 21.88 -0.86 13.34
C ALA A 52 21.86 0.13 12.16
N ARG A 53 21.51 -0.36 10.97
CA ARG A 53 21.39 0.44 9.74
C ARG A 53 20.19 1.38 9.81
N LEU A 54 19.03 0.88 10.24
CA LEU A 54 17.79 1.66 10.31
C LEU A 54 17.81 2.77 11.35
N ARG A 55 18.54 2.60 12.46
CA ARG A 55 18.73 3.68 13.45
C ARG A 55 19.47 4.90 12.91
N GLN A 56 20.12 4.79 11.76
CA GLN A 56 20.79 5.90 11.08
C GLN A 56 19.84 6.67 10.16
N GLU A 57 18.64 6.15 9.89
CA GLU A 57 17.66 6.78 9.02
C GLU A 57 16.76 7.78 9.76
N PRO A 58 16.64 9.03 9.29
CA PRO A 58 15.74 10.01 9.88
C PRO A 58 14.28 9.53 9.85
N GLY A 59 13.61 9.60 11.00
CA GLY A 59 12.20 9.22 11.10
C GLY A 59 11.93 7.74 11.30
N TYR A 60 12.97 6.90 11.37
CA TYR A 60 12.80 5.49 11.74
C TYR A 60 12.26 5.35 13.17
N ALA A 61 11.16 4.62 13.31
CA ALA A 61 10.61 4.19 14.59
C ALA A 61 10.45 2.66 14.60
N PRO A 62 11.09 1.94 15.55
CA PRO A 62 10.92 0.50 15.64
C PRO A 62 9.47 0.15 15.97
N VAL A 63 8.97 -0.91 15.33
CA VAL A 63 7.59 -1.36 15.51
C VAL A 63 7.59 -2.65 16.35
N PRO A 64 7.22 -2.58 17.64
CA PRO A 64 7.43 -3.69 18.58
C PRO A 64 6.44 -4.85 18.38
N GLN A 65 5.29 -4.60 17.77
CA GLN A 65 4.25 -5.60 17.54
C GLN A 65 3.66 -5.39 16.14
N ILE A 66 3.90 -6.35 15.25
CA ILE A 66 3.35 -6.40 13.90
C ILE A 66 2.61 -7.70 13.74
N VAL A 67 1.39 -7.64 13.22
CA VAL A 67 0.68 -8.84 12.76
C VAL A 67 0.96 -9.01 11.26
N VAL A 68 1.54 -10.15 10.90
CA VAL A 68 1.78 -10.51 9.49
C VAL A 68 0.67 -11.43 9.01
N CYS A 69 0.04 -11.06 7.90
CA CYS A 69 -1.08 -11.75 7.30
C CYS A 69 -0.69 -12.24 5.90
N LEU A 70 -1.20 -13.41 5.48
CA LEU A 70 -1.16 -13.79 4.07
C LEU A 70 -2.22 -13.00 3.29
N ALA A 71 -1.78 -12.36 2.21
CA ALA A 71 -2.67 -11.72 1.26
C ALA A 71 -3.36 -12.79 0.39
N ARG A 72 -4.69 -12.92 0.50
CA ARG A 72 -5.49 -13.86 -0.31
C ARG A 72 -5.62 -13.42 -1.78
N SER A 73 -5.46 -12.13 -2.05
CA SER A 73 -5.53 -11.53 -3.37
C SER A 73 -4.92 -10.13 -3.34
N GLY A 74 -4.41 -9.64 -4.48
CA GLY A 74 -3.89 -8.28 -4.61
C GLY A 74 -2.38 -8.18 -4.34
N LEU A 75 -1.90 -6.94 -4.32
CA LEU A 75 -0.51 -6.63 -4.00
C LEU A 75 -0.30 -6.66 -2.47
N PRO A 76 0.93 -6.96 -2.01
CA PRO A 76 1.35 -6.71 -0.64
C PRO A 76 1.08 -5.26 -0.23
N PHE A 77 0.76 -5.06 1.05
CA PHE A 77 0.53 -3.72 1.60
C PHE A 77 0.67 -3.67 3.13
N ALA A 78 0.97 -2.48 3.63
CA ALA A 78 1.00 -2.16 5.05
C ALA A 78 -0.26 -1.42 5.49
N ASP A 79 -0.96 -1.97 6.48
CA ASP A 79 -2.06 -1.31 7.18
C ASP A 79 -1.53 -0.63 8.44
N GLN A 80 -1.15 0.64 8.28
CA GLN A 80 -0.62 1.48 9.34
C GLN A 80 -1.64 1.72 10.48
N LYS A 81 -2.94 1.65 10.21
CA LYS A 81 -3.97 1.89 11.22
C LYS A 81 -4.03 0.74 12.23
N HIS A 82 -3.85 -0.49 11.76
CA HIS A 82 -3.95 -1.69 12.59
C HIS A 82 -2.59 -2.37 12.85
N MET A 83 -1.49 -1.76 12.42
CA MET A 83 -0.12 -2.29 12.53
C MET A 83 -0.02 -3.71 11.97
N ARG A 84 -0.54 -3.87 10.75
CA ARG A 84 -0.56 -5.14 10.00
C ARG A 84 0.20 -4.99 8.70
N ILE A 85 0.83 -6.06 8.27
CA ILE A 85 1.33 -6.19 6.89
C ILE A 85 0.71 -7.41 6.24
N TYR A 86 0.39 -7.29 4.97
CA TYR A 86 -0.17 -8.35 4.15
C TYR A 86 0.83 -8.69 3.06
N VAL A 87 1.26 -9.94 3.00
CA VAL A 87 2.33 -10.39 2.09
C VAL A 87 1.98 -11.72 1.43
N ARG A 88 2.72 -12.07 0.39
CA ARG A 88 2.69 -13.40 -0.22
C ARG A 88 3.59 -14.38 0.56
N PRO A 89 3.49 -15.69 0.33
CA PRO A 89 4.44 -16.67 0.88
C PRO A 89 5.90 -16.35 0.53
N LEU A 90 6.84 -16.74 1.40
CA LEU A 90 8.28 -16.42 1.27
C LEU A 90 9.05 -17.31 0.27
N ASP A 91 8.37 -18.21 -0.43
CA ASP A 91 8.97 -19.08 -1.45
C ASP A 91 9.08 -18.39 -2.83
N GLN A 92 8.51 -17.20 -2.96
CA GLN A 92 8.56 -16.38 -4.18
C GLN A 92 9.89 -15.62 -4.28
N ALA A 93 10.30 -15.34 -5.53
CA ALA A 93 11.34 -14.35 -5.78
C ALA A 93 10.97 -13.01 -5.11
N ASP A 94 11.97 -12.33 -4.57
CA ASP A 94 11.87 -11.00 -3.92
C ASP A 94 10.96 -10.93 -2.68
N ALA A 95 10.52 -12.07 -2.13
CA ALA A 95 9.60 -12.07 -1.00
C ALA A 95 10.18 -11.43 0.28
N GLN A 96 11.50 -11.54 0.48
CA GLN A 96 12.16 -10.84 1.59
C GLN A 96 12.23 -9.32 1.37
N THR A 97 12.49 -8.87 0.15
CA THR A 97 12.48 -7.45 -0.22
C THR A 97 11.08 -6.87 -0.06
N THR A 98 10.05 -7.59 -0.52
CA THR A 98 8.64 -7.24 -0.30
C THR A 98 8.32 -7.15 1.19
N LEU A 99 8.76 -8.13 1.99
CA LEU A 99 8.53 -8.12 3.44
C LEU A 99 9.22 -6.93 4.13
N ALA A 100 10.43 -6.59 3.69
CA ALA A 100 11.15 -5.40 4.14
C ALA A 100 10.40 -4.11 3.76
N HIS A 101 9.97 -4.01 2.51
CA HIS A 101 9.20 -2.88 1.96
C HIS A 101 7.96 -2.58 2.84
N GLU A 102 7.12 -3.57 3.09
CA GLU A 102 5.91 -3.37 3.90
C GLU A 102 6.22 -3.04 5.37
N TYR A 103 7.30 -3.62 5.92
CA TYR A 103 7.76 -3.26 7.26
C TYR A 103 8.18 -1.78 7.34
N LEU A 104 8.90 -1.28 6.33
CA LEU A 104 9.40 0.09 6.31
C LEU A 104 8.24 1.10 6.24
N HIS A 105 7.15 0.81 5.52
CA HIS A 105 5.96 1.66 5.58
C HIS A 105 5.37 1.79 6.99
N LEU A 106 5.45 0.75 7.83
CA LEU A 106 5.06 0.87 9.24
C LEU A 106 6.10 1.63 10.05
N ALA A 107 7.39 1.34 9.86
CA ALA A 107 8.49 1.93 10.63
C ALA A 107 8.68 3.44 10.38
N PHE A 108 8.30 3.93 9.19
CA PHE A 108 8.35 5.34 8.81
C PHE A 108 6.95 5.98 8.76
N ALA A 109 5.91 5.36 9.32
CA ALA A 109 4.52 5.83 9.23
C ALA A 109 4.30 7.28 9.71
N ARG A 110 5.20 7.82 10.54
CA ARG A 110 5.13 9.18 11.10
C ARG A 110 6.12 10.15 10.44
N TYR A 111 6.73 9.78 9.33
CA TYR A 111 7.75 10.58 8.65
C TYR A 111 7.48 10.61 7.13
N PRO A 112 7.83 11.71 6.41
CA PRO A 112 7.52 11.84 4.98
C PRO A 112 8.10 10.71 4.12
N SER A 113 9.27 10.18 4.47
CA SER A 113 9.89 9.07 3.73
C SER A 113 9.06 7.79 3.74
N GLY A 114 8.15 7.60 4.70
CA GLY A 114 7.23 6.47 4.74
C GLY A 114 6.21 6.45 3.60
N ARG A 115 6.09 7.53 2.83
CA ARG A 115 5.22 7.66 1.64
C ARG A 115 6.02 7.84 0.35
N ASP A 116 7.35 7.78 0.45
CA ASP A 116 8.26 7.86 -0.69
C ASP A 116 8.60 6.43 -1.11
N GLU A 117 7.82 5.90 -2.05
CA GLU A 117 7.96 4.53 -2.57
C GLU A 117 9.37 4.25 -3.10
N ALA A 118 10.03 5.25 -3.70
CA ALA A 118 11.38 5.08 -4.26
C ALA A 118 12.43 4.96 -3.14
N TYR A 119 12.28 5.75 -2.07
CA TYR A 119 13.12 5.62 -0.88
C TYR A 119 12.89 4.27 -0.18
N ILE A 120 11.63 3.88 0.03
CA ILE A 120 11.26 2.62 0.70
C ILE A 120 11.77 1.41 -0.07
N GLU A 121 11.56 1.37 -1.38
CA GLU A 121 12.02 0.25 -2.23
C GLU A 121 13.54 0.12 -2.23
N ARG A 122 14.27 1.23 -2.41
CA ARG A 122 15.74 1.21 -2.39
C ARG A 122 16.26 0.73 -1.03
N LEU A 123 15.71 1.25 0.07
CA LEU A 123 16.13 0.85 1.40
C LEU A 123 15.80 -0.63 1.68
N ALA A 124 14.66 -1.13 1.21
CA ALA A 124 14.29 -2.54 1.33
C ALA A 124 15.30 -3.46 0.62
N GLN A 125 15.72 -3.11 -0.59
CA GLN A 125 16.74 -3.83 -1.34
C GLN A 125 18.10 -3.81 -0.63
N GLU A 126 18.56 -2.62 -0.20
CA GLU A 126 19.80 -2.45 0.56
C GLU A 126 19.84 -3.36 1.81
N LEU A 127 18.73 -3.44 2.55
CA LEU A 127 18.62 -4.24 3.78
C LEU A 127 18.66 -5.76 3.54
N VAL A 128 18.15 -6.24 2.41
CA VAL A 128 18.13 -7.67 2.08
C VAL A 128 19.45 -8.12 1.46
N GLU A 129 20.10 -7.24 0.67
CA GLU A 129 21.40 -7.51 0.06
C GLU A 129 22.55 -7.45 1.08
N GLN A 130 22.40 -6.63 2.13
CA GLN A 130 23.40 -6.46 3.20
C GLN A 130 22.82 -6.88 4.57
N PRO A 131 22.66 -8.19 4.81
CA PRO A 131 22.07 -8.70 6.05
C PRO A 131 22.96 -8.52 7.29
#